data_AF-A0A1X7UQN4-F1
#
_entry.id   AF-A0A1X7UQN4-F1
#
_cell.length_a   1.000
_cell.length_b   1.000
_cell.length_c   1.000
_cell.angle_alpha   90.00
_cell.angle_beta   90.00
_cell.angle_gamma   90.00
#
_symmetry.space_group_name_H-M   'P 1'
#
loop_
_entity.id
_entity.type
_entity.pdbx_description
1 polymer ?
#
loop_
_entity_poly.entity_id
_entity_poly.type
_entity_poly.pdbx_seq_one_letter_code
_entity_poly.pdbx_strand_id
1 'polypeptide(L)'
;MAELQAEFCCVSMVRGYHVYKTVWEAAVDGEVLLCKRETENGHDPYAVAVIRGNGIVVGHLAKKISVICSLFIKRGGVITCSVNGKRRYSRDLPQGGLEIPCRLHFSGKADPIDKVEALIKEVTASIEDVNAATDESEDGKERALKKRKIGCG
;
A
#
# COMPACT_ATOMS: atom_id res chain seq x y z
N MET A 1 -32.96 0.22 -16.68
CA MET A 1 -32.70 0.62 -15.28
C MET A 1 -31.23 1.00 -15.20
N ALA A 2 -30.91 2.24 -14.80
CA ALA A 2 -29.52 2.67 -14.66
C ALA A 2 -28.89 1.95 -13.45
N GLU A 3 -27.79 1.24 -13.66
CA GLU A 3 -27.01 0.69 -12.54
C GLU A 3 -26.39 1.85 -11.75
N LEU A 4 -26.68 1.92 -10.45
CA LEU A 4 -26.10 2.91 -9.56
C LEU A 4 -24.60 2.64 -9.44
N GLN A 5 -23.79 3.55 -9.99
CA GLN A 5 -22.35 3.56 -9.79
C GLN A 5 -22.03 4.36 -8.52
N ALA A 6 -21.07 3.87 -7.76
CA ALA A 6 -20.52 4.58 -6.62
C ALA A 6 -18.99 4.63 -6.73
N GLU A 7 -18.39 5.50 -5.93
CA GLU A 7 -16.95 5.66 -5.83
C GLU A 7 -16.55 5.78 -4.35
N PHE A 8 -15.45 5.14 -3.99
CA PHE A 8 -14.88 5.22 -2.65
C PHE A 8 -13.36 5.38 -2.73
N CYS A 9 -12.80 6.16 -1.82
CA CYS A 9 -11.37 6.43 -1.79
C CYS A 9 -10.80 6.20 -0.39
N CYS A 10 -9.66 5.51 -0.31
CA CYS A 10 -8.93 5.33 0.95
C CYS A 10 -7.43 5.51 0.78
N VAL A 11 -6.74 5.82 1.88
CA VAL A 11 -5.27 5.88 1.90
C VAL A 11 -4.73 4.46 2.10
N SER A 12 -3.64 4.14 1.41
CA SER A 12 -2.94 2.87 1.55
C SER A 12 -1.44 3.05 1.25
N MET A 13 -0.72 1.94 1.19
CA MET A 13 0.70 1.90 0.89
C MET A 13 0.98 0.81 -0.15
N VAL A 14 1.79 1.13 -1.15
CA VAL A 14 2.40 0.16 -2.05
C VAL A 14 3.68 -0.38 -1.42
N ARG A 15 3.77 -1.70 -1.31
CA ARG A 15 4.90 -2.44 -0.73
C ARG A 15 5.70 -3.14 -1.83
N GLY A 16 6.89 -3.62 -1.46
CA GLY A 16 7.78 -4.35 -2.37
C GLY A 16 8.65 -3.46 -3.25
N TYR A 17 8.69 -2.14 -3.00
CA TYR A 17 9.48 -1.20 -3.81
C TYR A 17 10.96 -1.58 -3.88
N HIS A 18 11.54 -2.19 -2.84
CA HIS A 18 12.93 -2.64 -2.89
C HIS A 18 13.21 -3.67 -4.00
N VAL A 19 12.19 -4.41 -4.46
CA VAL A 19 12.23 -5.35 -5.58
C VAL A 19 12.09 -4.61 -6.91
N TYR A 20 11.21 -3.60 -6.95
CA TYR A 20 10.80 -2.94 -8.21
C TYR A 20 11.52 -1.61 -8.49
N LYS A 21 12.39 -1.15 -7.58
CA LYS A 21 13.14 0.13 -7.69
C LYS A 21 13.99 0.30 -8.94
N THR A 22 14.35 -0.80 -9.63
CA THR A 22 15.11 -0.77 -10.89
C THR A 22 14.22 -0.59 -12.11
N VAL A 23 12.91 -0.84 -11.96
CA VAL A 23 11.93 -0.84 -13.06
C VAL A 23 10.93 0.32 -12.90
N TRP A 24 10.76 0.81 -11.67
CA TRP A 24 9.86 1.90 -11.36
C TRP A 24 10.50 2.86 -10.35
N GLU A 25 10.58 4.13 -10.74
CA GLU A 25 10.82 5.24 -9.85
C GLU A 25 9.48 5.94 -9.63
N ALA A 26 9.03 5.96 -8.38
CA ALA A 26 7.75 6.56 -8.02
C ALA A 26 7.78 8.07 -8.30
N ALA A 27 7.25 8.48 -9.45
CA ALA A 27 7.01 9.88 -9.74
C ALA A 27 5.92 10.36 -8.78
N VAL A 28 6.20 11.43 -8.04
CA VAL A 28 5.29 12.03 -7.04
C VAL A 28 4.11 12.77 -7.71
N ASP A 29 4.01 12.72 -9.04
CA ASP A 29 3.13 13.55 -9.86
C ASP A 29 1.77 12.91 -10.17
N GLY A 30 1.21 12.13 -9.25
CA GLY A 30 -0.17 11.64 -9.37
C GLY A 30 -0.39 10.60 -10.47
N GLU A 31 0.64 9.78 -10.77
CA GLU A 31 0.50 8.64 -11.67
C GLU A 31 -0.62 7.71 -11.17
N VAL A 32 -1.60 7.45 -12.04
CA VAL A 32 -2.72 6.53 -11.76
C VAL A 32 -2.37 5.16 -12.31
N LEU A 33 -2.19 4.21 -11.41
CA LEU A 33 -1.83 2.84 -11.69
C LEU A 33 -3.05 1.92 -11.54
N LEU A 34 -3.09 0.82 -12.27
CA LEU A 34 -4.18 -0.14 -12.18
C LEU A 34 -3.86 -1.20 -11.13
N CYS A 35 -4.84 -1.58 -10.31
CA CYS A 35 -4.69 -2.72 -9.41
C CYS A 35 -5.29 -3.98 -10.05
N LYS A 36 -4.51 -5.07 -10.07
CA LYS A 36 -4.94 -6.35 -10.62
C LYS A 36 -4.69 -7.47 -9.62
N ARG A 37 -5.65 -8.39 -9.53
CA ARG A 37 -5.51 -9.60 -8.72
C ARG A 37 -4.48 -10.55 -9.35
N GLU A 38 -3.54 -11.03 -8.55
CA GLU A 38 -2.61 -12.10 -8.91
C GLU A 38 -3.04 -13.40 -8.25
N THR A 39 -3.63 -14.31 -9.04
CA THR A 39 -4.09 -15.62 -8.54
C THR A 39 -3.01 -16.70 -8.57
N GLU A 40 -1.93 -16.47 -9.29
CA GLU A 40 -0.82 -17.43 -9.46
C GLU A 40 0.27 -17.29 -8.39
N ASN A 41 0.11 -16.37 -7.44
CA ASN A 41 1.07 -16.20 -6.37
C ASN A 41 0.92 -17.28 -5.30
N GLY A 42 1.87 -18.23 -5.25
CA GLY A 42 1.88 -19.32 -4.27
C GLY A 42 2.05 -18.87 -2.80
N HIS A 43 2.43 -17.61 -2.56
CA HIS A 43 2.62 -17.06 -1.21
C HIS A 43 1.36 -16.39 -0.64
N ASP A 44 0.53 -15.80 -1.49
CA ASP A 44 -0.70 -15.11 -1.09
C ASP A 44 -1.76 -15.18 -2.20
N PRO A 45 -2.83 -15.98 -2.04
CA PRO A 45 -3.88 -16.15 -3.05
C PRO A 45 -4.77 -14.91 -3.23
N TYR A 46 -4.60 -13.90 -2.36
CA TYR A 46 -5.29 -12.62 -2.42
C TYR A 46 -4.38 -11.47 -2.82
N ALA A 47 -3.15 -11.74 -3.27
CA ALA A 47 -2.24 -10.70 -3.71
C ALA A 47 -2.86 -9.82 -4.80
N VAL A 48 -2.68 -8.51 -4.64
CA VAL A 48 -3.08 -7.50 -5.62
C VAL A 48 -1.83 -6.73 -6.02
N ALA A 49 -1.44 -6.90 -7.28
CA ALA A 49 -0.36 -6.16 -7.90
C ALA A 49 -0.84 -4.79 -8.35
N VAL A 50 0.04 -3.81 -8.20
CA VAL A 50 -0.10 -2.49 -8.81
C VAL A 50 0.67 -2.53 -10.12
N ILE A 51 -0.03 -2.27 -11.22
CA ILE A 51 0.45 -2.45 -12.59
C ILE A 51 0.51 -1.09 -13.29
N ARG A 52 1.65 -0.84 -13.93
CA ARG A 52 1.86 0.29 -14.83
C ARG A 52 1.48 -0.10 -16.26
N GLY A 53 1.01 0.85 -17.07
CA GLY A 53 0.33 0.64 -18.38
C GLY A 53 0.96 -0.30 -19.41
N ASN A 54 2.21 -0.73 -19.23
CA ASN A 54 2.90 -1.76 -20.02
C ASN A 54 2.86 -3.17 -19.38
N GLY A 55 2.01 -3.39 -18.38
CA GLY A 55 1.91 -4.68 -17.67
C GLY A 55 3.00 -4.90 -16.62
N ILE A 56 3.86 -3.91 -16.36
CA ILE A 56 4.91 -4.01 -15.36
C ILE A 56 4.30 -3.89 -13.96
N VAL A 57 4.57 -4.89 -13.12
CA VAL A 57 4.27 -4.84 -11.69
C VAL A 57 5.26 -3.91 -11.01
N VAL A 58 4.74 -2.89 -10.33
CA VAL A 58 5.55 -1.88 -9.62
C VAL A 58 5.50 -2.02 -8.11
N GLY A 59 4.65 -2.93 -7.62
CA GLY A 59 4.55 -3.30 -6.22
C GLY A 59 3.23 -4.00 -5.94
N HIS A 60 2.98 -4.22 -4.65
CA HIS A 60 1.79 -4.91 -4.15
C HIS A 60 1.11 -4.09 -3.08
N LEU A 61 -0.21 -4.26 -2.95
CA LEU A 61 -0.96 -3.69 -1.84
C LEU A 61 -0.61 -4.40 -0.52
N ALA A 62 -0.74 -3.68 0.60
CA ALA A 62 -0.59 -4.26 1.92
C ALA A 62 -1.53 -5.46 2.11
N LYS A 63 -1.02 -6.54 2.73
CA LYS A 63 -1.70 -7.84 2.82
C LYS A 63 -3.15 -7.75 3.31
N LYS A 64 -3.40 -7.03 4.40
CA LYS A 64 -4.76 -6.87 4.98
C LYS A 64 -5.75 -6.23 3.99
N ILE A 65 -5.33 -5.17 3.31
CA ILE A 65 -6.16 -4.45 2.33
C ILE A 65 -6.28 -5.24 1.02
N SER A 66 -5.24 -6.00 0.65
CA SER A 66 -5.22 -6.81 -0.57
C SER A 66 -6.34 -7.85 -0.60
N VAL A 67 -6.72 -8.43 0.54
CA VAL A 67 -7.84 -9.39 0.64
C VAL A 67 -9.15 -8.75 0.20
N ILE A 68 -9.46 -7.56 0.74
CA ILE A 68 -10.67 -6.82 0.41
C ILE A 68 -10.66 -6.42 -1.07
N CYS A 69 -9.54 -5.86 -1.54
CA CYS A 69 -9.36 -5.44 -2.93
C CYS A 69 -9.51 -6.60 -3.91
N SER A 70 -8.91 -7.76 -3.59
CA SER A 70 -8.93 -8.97 -4.39
C SER A 70 -10.35 -9.55 -4.54
N LEU A 71 -11.16 -9.47 -3.49
CA LEU A 71 -12.57 -9.85 -3.53
C LEU A 71 -13.41 -8.85 -4.35
N PHE A 72 -13.14 -7.55 -4.22
CA PHE A 72 -13.82 -6.52 -4.99
C PHE A 72 -13.55 -6.64 -6.49
N ILE A 73 -12.28 -6.81 -6.88
CA ILE A 73 -11.89 -7.04 -8.28
C ILE A 73 -12.55 -8.31 -8.83
N LYS A 74 -12.62 -9.40 -8.04
CA LYS A 74 -13.28 -10.65 -8.44
C LYS A 74 -14.77 -10.46 -8.73
N ARG A 75 -15.44 -9.48 -8.10
CA ARG A 75 -16.85 -9.14 -8.33
C ARG A 75 -17.07 -8.17 -9.50
N GLY A 76 -16.01 -7.83 -10.25
CA GLY A 76 -16.07 -6.91 -11.39
C GLY A 76 -15.87 -5.44 -11.01
N GLY A 77 -15.40 -5.15 -9.80
CA GLY A 77 -15.01 -3.79 -9.41
C GLY A 77 -13.67 -3.38 -10.01
N VAL A 78 -13.48 -2.08 -10.23
CA VAL A 78 -12.23 -1.51 -10.74
C VAL A 78 -11.55 -0.75 -9.61
N ILE A 79 -10.25 -0.97 -9.46
CA ILE A 79 -9.43 -0.27 -8.47
C ILE A 79 -8.25 0.39 -9.18
N THR A 80 -8.08 1.68 -8.96
CA THR A 80 -6.89 2.42 -9.37
C THR A 80 -6.16 2.96 -8.16
N CYS A 81 -4.86 3.18 -8.32
CA CYS A 81 -3.94 3.57 -7.28
C CYS A 81 -3.21 4.83 -7.73
N SER A 82 -3.47 5.96 -7.07
CA SER A 82 -2.71 7.19 -7.28
C SER A 82 -1.58 7.28 -6.26
N VAL A 83 -0.36 7.47 -6.74
CA VAL A 83 0.80 7.63 -5.86
C VAL A 83 0.89 9.08 -5.40
N ASN A 84 0.85 9.29 -4.08
CA ASN A 84 0.68 10.62 -3.48
C ASN A 84 1.92 11.12 -2.75
N GLY A 85 3.01 10.34 -2.68
CA GLY A 85 4.17 10.78 -1.91
C GLY A 85 5.45 10.01 -2.16
N LYS A 86 6.51 10.53 -1.55
CA LYS A 86 7.86 9.98 -1.63
C LYS A 86 7.96 8.65 -0.89
N ARG A 87 8.92 7.83 -1.30
CA ARG A 87 9.33 6.60 -0.60
C ARG A 87 9.52 6.85 0.91
N ARG A 88 8.97 5.96 1.73
CA ARG A 88 9.14 5.94 3.18
C ARG A 88 9.58 4.55 3.64
N TYR A 89 10.16 4.49 4.83
CA TYR A 89 10.38 3.22 5.50
C TYR A 89 9.11 2.83 6.25
N SER A 90 8.67 1.60 6.03
CA SER A 90 7.58 0.96 6.75
C SER A 90 7.89 0.97 8.24
N ARG A 91 6.98 1.57 9.00
CA ARG A 91 7.00 1.51 10.47
C ARG A 91 6.38 0.22 11.00
N ASP A 92 5.54 -0.43 10.20
CA ASP A 92 4.72 -1.59 10.62
C ASP A 92 5.44 -2.95 10.64
N LEU A 93 6.67 -3.04 10.13
CA LEU A 93 7.42 -4.30 10.00
C LEU A 93 8.66 -4.23 10.90
N PRO A 94 8.88 -5.19 11.81
CA PRO A 94 10.09 -5.25 12.65
C PRO A 94 11.39 -5.30 11.84
N GLN A 95 11.28 -5.78 10.60
CA GLN A 95 12.38 -5.93 9.65
C GLN A 95 12.61 -4.65 8.81
N GLY A 96 11.75 -3.63 8.99
CA GLY A 96 11.63 -2.50 8.07
C GLY A 96 11.08 -2.90 6.70
N GLY A 97 11.08 -1.95 5.77
CA GLY A 97 10.67 -2.18 4.38
C GLY A 97 10.48 -0.87 3.64
N LEU A 98 10.68 -0.84 2.33
CA LEU A 98 10.38 0.36 1.52
C LEU A 98 8.91 0.33 1.10
N GLU A 99 8.21 1.40 1.41
CA GLU A 99 6.82 1.61 1.05
C GLU A 99 6.61 2.97 0.41
N ILE A 100 5.54 3.08 -0.38
CA ILE A 100 5.16 4.32 -1.03
C ILE A 100 3.69 4.60 -0.71
N PRO A 101 3.37 5.77 -0.12
CA PRO A 101 1.99 6.14 0.14
C PRO A 101 1.21 6.34 -1.14
N CYS A 102 0.01 5.77 -1.15
CA CYS A 102 -0.90 5.86 -2.27
C CYS A 102 -2.34 6.08 -1.79
N ARG A 103 -3.19 6.49 -2.73
CA ARG A 103 -4.63 6.56 -2.55
C ARG A 103 -5.26 5.56 -3.52
N LEU A 104 -6.07 4.67 -2.96
CA LEU A 104 -6.85 3.71 -3.74
C LEU A 104 -8.19 4.34 -4.07
N HIS A 105 -8.60 4.23 -5.33
CA HIS A 105 -9.88 4.67 -5.84
C HIS A 105 -10.64 3.42 -6.31
N PHE A 106 -11.79 3.18 -5.70
CA PHE A 106 -12.67 2.08 -6.01
C PHE A 106 -13.84 2.63 -6.83
N SER A 107 -14.09 2.04 -7.99
CA SER A 107 -15.24 2.37 -8.83
C SER A 107 -16.00 1.10 -9.21
N GLY A 108 -17.33 1.19 -9.22
CA GLY A 108 -18.18 0.04 -9.47
C GLY A 108 -19.61 0.26 -8.98
N LYS A 109 -20.30 -0.85 -8.69
CA LYS A 109 -21.68 -0.83 -8.19
C LYS A 109 -21.74 -0.30 -6.75
N ALA A 110 -22.85 0.34 -6.37
CA ALA A 110 -23.04 0.87 -5.01
C ALA A 110 -22.96 -0.21 -3.91
N ASP A 111 -23.70 -1.32 -4.02
CA ASP A 111 -23.75 -2.36 -2.97
C ASP A 111 -22.38 -2.93 -2.54
N PRO A 112 -21.45 -3.28 -3.46
CA PRO A 112 -20.14 -3.74 -3.06
C PRO A 112 -19.25 -2.62 -2.50
N ILE A 113 -19.44 -1.37 -2.91
CA ILE A 113 -18.63 -0.24 -2.45
C ILE A 113 -18.92 0.08 -0.98
N ASP A 114 -20.18 0.13 -0.58
CA ASP A 114 -20.55 0.37 0.83
C ASP A 114 -19.96 -0.69 1.76
N LYS A 115 -19.94 -1.95 1.30
CA LYS A 115 -19.32 -3.06 2.05
C LYS A 115 -17.80 -2.91 2.13
N VAL A 116 -17.16 -2.51 1.04
CA VAL A 116 -15.70 -2.29 1.02
C VAL A 116 -15.33 -1.13 1.93
N GLU A 117 -16.09 -0.04 1.91
CA GLU A 117 -15.88 1.11 2.80
C GLU A 117 -15.95 0.69 4.27
N ALA A 118 -16.99 -0.07 4.66
CA ALA A 118 -17.13 -0.55 6.04
C ALA A 118 -15.93 -1.43 6.47
N LEU A 119 -15.53 -2.39 5.63
CA LEU A 119 -14.41 -3.28 5.92
C LEU A 119 -13.06 -2.54 5.99
N ILE A 120 -12.85 -1.56 5.11
CA ILE A 120 -11.60 -0.78 5.09
C ILE A 120 -11.51 0.12 6.33
N LYS A 121 -12.62 0.71 6.76
CA LYS A 121 -12.66 1.51 8.01
C LYS A 121 -12.29 0.64 9.22
N GLU A 122 -12.84 -0.55 9.33
CA GLU A 122 -12.53 -1.51 10.41
C GLU A 122 -11.05 -1.91 10.42
N VAL A 123 -10.48 -2.21 9.25
CA VAL A 123 -9.07 -2.57 9.11
C VAL A 123 -8.15 -1.39 9.45
N THR A 124 -8.53 -0.17 9.07
CA THR A 124 -7.72 1.02 9.32
C THR A 124 -7.72 1.39 10.80
N ALA A 125 -8.87 1.32 11.48
CA ALA A 125 -8.96 1.51 12.92
C ALA A 125 -8.07 0.49 13.67
N SER A 126 -8.11 -0.77 13.24
CA SER A 126 -7.26 -1.84 13.79
C SER A 126 -5.75 -1.65 13.52
N ILE A 127 -5.35 -0.76 12.60
CA ILE A 127 -3.94 -0.42 12.34
C ILE A 127 -3.52 0.74 13.25
N GLU A 128 -4.41 1.71 13.51
CA GLU A 128 -4.15 2.83 14.42
C GLU A 128 -3.98 2.37 15.88
N ASP A 129 -4.78 1.41 16.34
CA ASP A 129 -4.65 0.86 17.70
C ASP A 129 -3.32 0.14 17.94
N VAL A 130 -2.77 -0.50 16.90
CA VAL A 130 -1.45 -1.15 16.95
C VAL A 130 -0.33 -0.10 16.95
N ASN A 131 -0.53 1.03 16.27
CA ASN A 131 0.42 2.13 16.23
C ASN A 131 0.44 2.93 17.54
N ALA A 132 -0.71 3.12 18.19
CA ALA A 132 -0.82 3.81 19.48
C ALA A 132 -0.15 3.01 20.63
N ALA A 133 -0.20 1.68 20.57
CA ALA A 133 0.47 0.82 21.56
C ALA A 133 2.01 0.85 21.47
N THR A 134 2.59 1.38 20.39
CA THR A 134 4.04 1.52 20.22
C THR A 134 4.59 2.92 20.51
N ASP A 135 3.75 3.88 20.88
CA ASP A 135 4.15 5.28 21.12
C ASP A 135 4.66 5.54 22.57
N GLU A 136 4.60 4.55 23.47
CA GLU A 136 5.13 4.68 24.85
C GLU A 136 6.62 4.33 25.02
N SER A 137 7.47 4.47 23.99
CA SER A 137 8.92 4.27 24.18
C SER A 137 9.84 4.97 23.17
N GLU A 138 9.73 6.29 22.99
CA GLU A 138 10.85 7.07 22.41
C GLU A 138 11.10 8.37 23.20
N ASP A 139 11.45 8.21 24.48
CA ASP A 139 12.26 9.21 25.19
C ASP A 139 13.74 8.78 25.12
N GLY A 140 14.54 9.57 24.39
CA GLY A 140 16.00 9.55 24.48
C GLY A 140 16.76 8.63 23.51
N LYS A 141 17.26 9.21 22.41
CA LYS A 141 18.71 9.42 22.20
C LYS A 141 19.01 10.11 20.87
N GLU A 142 19.04 11.43 20.95
CA GLU A 142 19.90 12.24 20.09
C GLU A 142 21.38 11.94 20.43
N ARG A 143 22.24 11.95 19.40
CA ARG A 143 23.72 12.00 19.43
C ARG A 143 24.46 10.74 19.91
N ALA A 144 25.11 10.05 18.96
CA ALA A 144 26.57 10.08 18.80
C ALA A 144 27.07 8.86 18.01
N LEU A 145 27.39 9.02 16.72
CA LEU A 145 28.57 8.38 16.16
C LEU A 145 29.09 9.14 14.93
N LYS A 146 29.55 10.36 15.18
CA LYS A 146 30.47 11.05 14.26
C LYS A 146 31.81 10.30 14.33
N LYS A 147 32.15 9.63 13.23
CA LYS A 147 33.50 9.36 12.73
C LYS A 147 34.47 8.71 13.74
N ARG A 148 34.54 7.38 13.73
CA ARG A 148 35.78 6.66 14.07
C ARG A 148 36.04 5.57 13.03
N LYS A 149 37.09 5.79 12.23
CA LYS A 149 37.94 4.85 11.47
C LYS A 149 38.52 5.65 10.27
N ILE A 150 39.82 5.75 9.98
CA ILE A 150 41.06 4.97 10.29
C ILE A 150 42.24 5.94 9.96
N GLY A 151 43.30 6.07 10.78
CA GLY A 151 44.60 5.37 10.62
C GLY A 151 45.72 6.42 10.44
N CYS A 152 46.70 6.56 11.35
CA CYS A 152 48.01 5.89 11.33
C CYS A 152 48.79 6.08 10.01
N GLY A 153 49.92 6.79 10.11
CA GLY A 153 50.90 7.10 9.08
C GLY A 153 51.74 8.28 9.52
#